data_AF-B3R971-F1
#
_entry.id   AF-B3R971-F1
#
_cell.length_a   1.000
_cell.length_b   1.000
_cell.length_c   1.000
_cell.angle_alpha   90.00
_cell.angle_beta   90.00
_cell.angle_gamma   90.00
#
_symmetry.space_group_name_H-M   'P 1'
#
loop_
_entity.id
_entity.type
_entity.pdbx_description
1 polymer ?
#
loop_
_entity_poly.entity_id
_entity_poly.type
_entity_poly.pdbx_seq_one_letter_code
_entity_poly.pdbx_strand_id
1 'polypeptide(L)'
;MVYLPLPSLHAPLARMTSALPRLAAAKGVIMQELTFGALLYRYFFFGWLFRDASRGNRAERTRAWHFNQARAHWLLTYMRRWLWCGVFFYGLGSAVELMLSAPALSAFFYVPGALCVPVNVVIGVLWLGLKTLPGPL
;
A
#
# COMPACT_ATOMS: atom_id res chain seq x y z
N MET A 1 56.54 23.62 -23.62
CA MET A 1 55.70 24.29 -22.60
C MET A 1 54.32 24.50 -23.19
N VAL A 2 53.33 23.68 -22.81
CA VAL A 2 51.92 23.85 -23.19
C VAL A 2 51.13 23.86 -21.89
N TYR A 3 50.53 25.00 -21.56
CA TYR A 3 49.62 25.15 -20.44
C TYR A 3 48.30 24.46 -20.79
N LEU A 4 48.00 23.34 -20.12
CA LEU A 4 46.67 22.73 -20.15
C LEU A 4 45.81 23.43 -19.07
N PRO A 5 44.68 24.07 -19.40
CA PRO A 5 43.87 24.75 -18.40
C PRO A 5 43.08 23.71 -17.59
N LEU A 6 43.25 23.72 -16.27
CA LEU A 6 42.43 22.97 -15.32
C LEU A 6 40.94 23.36 -15.47
N PRO A 7 40.00 22.41 -15.55
CA PRO A 7 38.58 22.73 -15.55
C PRO A 7 38.20 23.36 -14.20
N SER A 8 37.60 24.55 -14.25
CA SER A 8 37.19 25.32 -13.10
C SER A 8 36.14 24.59 -12.25
N LEU A 9 36.48 24.31 -10.99
CA LEU A 9 35.60 23.73 -9.96
C LEU A 9 34.36 24.59 -9.61
N HIS A 10 34.20 25.77 -10.22
CA HIS A 10 33.10 26.70 -9.95
C HIS A 10 31.83 26.43 -10.77
N ALA A 11 31.93 25.72 -11.90
CA ALA A 11 30.78 25.38 -12.73
C ALA A 11 29.80 24.35 -12.12
N PRO A 12 30.23 23.29 -11.39
CA PRO A 12 29.30 22.29 -10.87
C PRO A 12 28.45 22.80 -9.70
N LEU A 13 28.98 23.69 -8.85
CA LEU A 13 28.28 24.20 -7.66
C LEU A 13 27.11 25.14 -8.04
N ALA A 14 27.28 26.01 -9.04
CA ALA A 14 26.22 26.89 -9.54
C ALA A 14 25.07 26.11 -10.22
N ARG A 15 25.38 24.96 -10.83
CA ARG A 15 24.38 24.08 -11.45
C ARG A 15 23.57 23.30 -10.40
N MET A 16 24.18 23.03 -9.24
CA MET A 16 23.55 22.33 -8.12
C MET A 16 22.63 23.25 -7.31
N THR A 17 23.01 24.52 -7.12
CA THR A 17 22.19 25.54 -6.44
C THR A 17 20.97 25.97 -7.26
N SER A 18 21.07 26.00 -8.60
CA SER A 18 19.92 26.26 -9.48
C SER A 18 18.97 25.05 -9.65
N ALA A 19 19.46 23.83 -9.40
CA ALA A 19 18.66 22.62 -9.42
C ALA A 19 17.88 22.38 -8.12
N LEU A 20 18.42 22.80 -6.97
CA LEU A 20 17.78 22.64 -5.65
C LEU A 20 16.33 23.17 -5.55
N PRO A 21 15.99 24.39 -6.00
CA PRO A 21 14.61 24.88 -5.96
C PRO A 21 13.72 24.14 -6.96
N ARG A 22 14.25 23.68 -8.10
CA ARG A 22 13.50 22.83 -9.06
C ARG A 22 13.25 21.43 -8.51
N LEU A 23 14.19 20.87 -7.76
CA LEU A 23 14.03 19.59 -7.06
C LEU A 23 13.07 19.72 -5.87
N ALA A 24 13.10 20.83 -5.14
CA ALA A 24 12.16 21.10 -4.06
C ALA A 24 10.74 21.37 -4.60
N ALA A 25 10.61 22.12 -5.70
CA ALA A 25 9.35 22.33 -6.39
C ALA A 25 8.83 21.02 -7.00
N ALA A 26 9.67 20.25 -7.69
CA ALA A 26 9.31 18.93 -8.21
C ALA A 26 8.91 17.97 -7.07
N LYS A 27 9.64 17.97 -5.94
CA LYS A 27 9.28 17.19 -4.75
C LYS A 27 7.95 17.67 -4.14
N GLY A 28 7.69 18.98 -4.15
CA GLY A 28 6.43 19.58 -3.72
C GLY A 28 5.25 19.21 -4.64
N VAL A 29 5.46 19.22 -5.96
CA VAL A 29 4.50 18.76 -6.96
C VAL A 29 4.28 17.25 -6.83
N ILE A 30 5.32 16.42 -6.71
CA ILE A 30 5.21 14.97 -6.48
C ILE A 30 4.48 14.67 -5.16
N MET A 31 4.67 15.50 -4.13
CA MET A 31 3.98 15.36 -2.83
C MET A 31 2.48 15.72 -2.92
N GLN A 32 2.12 16.70 -3.76
CA GLN A 32 0.72 17.05 -4.06
C GLN A 32 0.03 16.02 -4.98
N GLU A 33 0.79 15.40 -5.89
CA GLU A 33 0.31 14.38 -6.84
C GLU A 33 0.06 12.99 -6.22
N LEU A 34 0.47 12.77 -4.96
CA LEU A 34 -0.08 11.68 -4.15
C LEU A 34 -1.48 12.08 -3.69
N THR A 35 -2.41 12.03 -4.64
CA THR A 35 -3.82 12.27 -4.42
C THR A 35 -4.30 11.50 -3.18
N PHE A 36 -5.19 12.11 -2.40
CA PHE A 36 -5.78 11.48 -1.22
C PHE A 36 -6.30 10.06 -1.52
N GLY A 37 -6.86 9.85 -2.72
CA GLY A 37 -7.28 8.53 -3.20
C GLY A 37 -6.15 7.50 -3.28
N ALA A 38 -4.95 7.89 -3.74
CA ALA A 38 -3.79 7.00 -3.78
C ALA A 38 -3.33 6.61 -2.37
N LEU A 39 -3.39 7.54 -1.41
CA LEU A 39 -3.09 7.25 0.00
C LEU A 39 -4.16 6.34 0.60
N LEU A 40 -5.44 6.60 0.34
CA LEU A 40 -6.55 5.78 0.83
C LEU A 40 -6.47 4.36 0.28
N TYR A 41 -6.17 4.22 -1.02
CA TYR A 41 -5.92 2.93 -1.65
C TYR A 41 -4.74 2.20 -1.00
N ARG A 42 -3.61 2.91 -0.80
CA ARG A 42 -2.44 2.36 -0.09
C ARG A 42 -2.67 2.09 1.39
N TYR A 43 -3.69 2.70 1.98
CA TYR A 43 -4.00 2.44 3.36
C TYR A 43 -4.84 1.16 3.46
N PHE A 44 -5.89 1.03 2.64
CA PHE A 44 -6.88 -0.05 2.73
C PHE A 44 -6.51 -1.31 1.95
N PHE A 45 -5.95 -1.17 0.76
CA PHE A 45 -5.62 -2.32 -0.08
C PHE A 45 -4.18 -2.76 0.19
N PHE A 46 -3.69 -3.79 -0.50
CA PHE A 46 -2.30 -4.25 -0.39
C PHE A 46 -1.72 -4.66 -1.75
N GLY A 47 -2.44 -4.41 -2.84
CA GLY A 47 -2.06 -4.84 -4.18
C GLY A 47 -0.73 -4.27 -4.67
N TRP A 48 -0.32 -3.08 -4.20
CA TRP A 48 1.01 -2.52 -4.55
C TRP A 48 2.16 -3.16 -3.79
N LEU A 49 1.89 -3.88 -2.69
CA LEU A 49 2.92 -4.43 -1.82
C LEU A 49 3.58 -5.68 -2.43
N PHE A 50 2.80 -6.44 -3.20
CA PHE A 50 3.20 -7.72 -3.77
C PHE A 50 3.63 -7.56 -5.23
N ARG A 51 4.62 -8.36 -5.62
CA ARG A 51 5.02 -8.53 -7.02
C ARG A 51 4.23 -9.68 -7.64
N ASP A 52 3.87 -9.56 -8.90
CA ASP A 52 3.23 -10.64 -9.63
C ASP A 52 4.22 -11.81 -9.81
N ALA A 53 3.90 -12.96 -9.21
CA ALA A 53 4.71 -14.19 -9.29
C ALA A 53 4.24 -15.14 -10.41
N SER A 54 3.27 -14.71 -11.22
CA SER A 54 2.68 -15.51 -12.30
C SER A 54 3.38 -15.27 -13.65
N ARG A 55 4.19 -14.22 -13.75
CA ARG A 55 4.82 -13.76 -15.00
C ARG A 55 6.35 -13.88 -14.95
N GLY A 56 6.94 -14.07 -16.12
CA GLY A 56 8.40 -14.10 -16.31
C GLY A 56 9.01 -15.51 -16.23
N ASN A 57 10.34 -15.55 -16.27
CA ASN A 57 11.11 -16.79 -16.24
C ASN A 57 11.09 -17.43 -14.84
N ARG A 58 11.40 -18.73 -14.70
CA ARG A 58 11.34 -19.46 -13.41
C ARG A 58 12.11 -18.75 -12.28
N ALA A 59 13.29 -18.22 -12.60
CA ALA A 59 14.11 -17.48 -11.64
C ALA A 59 13.45 -16.16 -11.19
N GLU A 60 12.76 -15.46 -12.08
CA GLU A 60 12.06 -14.20 -11.78
C GLU A 60 10.84 -14.46 -10.89
N ARG A 61 10.09 -15.52 -11.18
CA ARG A 61 8.94 -15.97 -10.37
C ARG A 61 9.38 -16.38 -8.96
N THR A 62 10.49 -17.10 -8.84
CA THR A 62 11.06 -17.50 -7.54
C THR A 62 11.52 -16.28 -6.73
N ARG A 63 12.17 -15.30 -7.37
CA ARG A 63 12.56 -14.04 -6.73
C ARG A 63 11.35 -13.23 -6.27
N ALA A 64 10.32 -13.12 -7.11
CA ALA A 64 9.07 -12.46 -6.75
C ALA A 64 8.38 -13.17 -5.58
N TRP A 65 8.39 -14.50 -5.55
CA TRP A 65 7.83 -15.31 -4.48
C TRP A 65 8.52 -15.08 -3.13
N HIS A 66 9.85 -15.20 -3.06
CA HIS A 66 10.58 -14.93 -1.82
C HIS A 66 10.40 -13.49 -1.33
N PHE A 67 10.35 -12.52 -2.25
CA PHE A 67 10.05 -11.13 -1.91
C PHE A 67 8.65 -10.97 -1.31
N ASN A 68 7.65 -11.64 -1.87
CA ASN A 68 6.28 -11.64 -1.37
C ASN A 68 6.18 -12.31 0.01
N GLN A 69 6.86 -13.45 0.20
CA GLN A 69 6.93 -14.14 1.49
C GLN A 69 7.52 -13.25 2.59
N ALA A 70 8.63 -12.56 2.30
CA ALA A 70 9.26 -11.64 3.24
C ALA A 70 8.33 -10.48 3.64
N ARG A 71 7.36 -10.12 2.79
CA ARG A 71 6.37 -9.06 3.05
C ARG A 71 5.02 -9.56 3.55
N ALA A 72 4.83 -10.88 3.64
CA ALA A 72 3.55 -11.46 4.03
C ALA A 72 3.11 -11.02 5.43
N HIS A 73 4.03 -10.72 6.34
CA HIS A 73 3.68 -10.25 7.69
C HIS A 73 2.86 -8.95 7.68
N TRP A 74 3.00 -8.09 6.66
CA TRP A 74 2.20 -6.86 6.53
C TRP A 74 0.73 -7.14 6.23
N LEU A 75 0.38 -8.29 5.64
CA LEU A 75 -1.03 -8.69 5.43
C LEU A 75 -1.79 -8.76 6.75
N LEU A 76 -1.15 -9.21 7.84
CA LEU A 76 -1.75 -9.25 9.17
C LEU A 76 -2.11 -7.85 9.68
N THR A 77 -1.31 -6.84 9.33
CA THR A 77 -1.63 -5.44 9.65
C THR A 77 -2.88 -4.97 8.94
N TYR A 78 -3.04 -5.30 7.65
CA TYR A 78 -4.26 -5.00 6.88
C TYR A 78 -5.46 -5.78 7.43
N MET A 79 -5.29 -7.07 7.73
CA MET A 79 -6.32 -7.92 8.34
C MET A 79 -6.84 -7.30 9.64
N ARG A 80 -5.95 -6.96 10.57
CA ARG A 80 -6.33 -6.32 11.83
C ARG A 80 -7.08 -5.01 11.61
N ARG A 81 -6.67 -4.22 10.62
CA ARG A 81 -7.31 -2.95 10.32
C ARG A 81 -8.73 -3.14 9.77
N TRP A 82 -8.91 -4.05 8.80
CA TRP A 82 -10.23 -4.39 8.27
C TRP A 82 -11.12 -5.05 9.32
N LEU A 83 -10.56 -5.87 10.21
CA LEU A 83 -11.27 -6.45 11.35
C LEU A 83 -11.83 -5.35 12.28
N TRP A 84 -11.01 -4.38 12.67
CA TRP A 84 -11.47 -3.25 13.49
C TRP A 84 -12.52 -2.40 12.80
N CYS A 85 -12.38 -2.15 11.49
CA CYS A 85 -13.43 -1.48 10.71
C CYS A 85 -14.74 -2.28 10.77
N GLY A 86 -14.68 -3.60 10.54
CA GLY A 86 -15.86 -4.47 10.61
C GLY A 86 -16.53 -4.43 11.99
N VAL A 87 -15.75 -4.63 13.06
CA VAL A 87 -16.25 -4.59 14.45
C VAL A 87 -16.87 -3.23 14.76
N PHE A 88 -16.24 -2.13 14.35
CA PHE A 88 -16.76 -0.79 14.57
C PHE A 88 -18.10 -0.56 13.86
N PHE A 89 -18.18 -0.91 12.57
CA PHE A 89 -19.41 -0.74 11.79
C PHE A 89 -20.55 -1.65 12.26
N TYR A 90 -20.26 -2.92 12.57
CA TYR A 90 -21.25 -3.83 13.14
C TYR A 90 -21.69 -3.40 14.54
N GLY A 91 -20.77 -2.93 15.37
CA GLY A 91 -21.08 -2.41 16.71
C GLY A 91 -22.00 -1.19 16.62
N LEU A 92 -21.70 -0.25 15.72
CA LEU A 92 -22.51 0.93 15.50
C LEU A 92 -23.89 0.59 14.92
N GLY A 93 -23.96 -0.30 13.93
CA GLY A 93 -25.23 -0.79 13.38
C GLY A 93 -26.10 -1.45 14.46
N SER A 94 -25.49 -2.28 15.32
CA SER A 94 -26.19 -2.93 16.43
C SER A 94 -26.64 -1.93 17.48
N ALA A 95 -25.82 -0.93 17.81
CA ALA A 95 -26.22 0.13 18.73
C ALA A 95 -27.39 0.96 18.17
N VAL A 96 -27.37 1.29 16.87
CA VAL A 96 -28.46 2.01 16.21
C VAL A 96 -29.75 1.19 16.22
N GLU A 97 -29.66 -0.10 15.92
CA GLU A 97 -30.82 -0.98 15.93
C GLU A 97 -31.40 -1.15 17.33
N LEU A 98 -30.56 -1.43 18.33
CA LEU A 98 -30.99 -1.69 19.70
C LEU A 98 -31.45 -0.42 20.44
N MET A 99 -30.77 0.71 20.23
CA MET A 99 -31.05 1.94 20.98
C MET A 99 -32.07 2.85 20.27
N LEU A 100 -32.08 2.89 18.93
CA LEU A 100 -32.98 3.75 18.16
C LEU A 100 -34.14 2.99 17.50
N SER A 101 -34.19 1.65 17.59
CA SER A 101 -35.22 0.82 16.94
C SER A 101 -35.37 1.14 15.43
N ALA A 102 -34.27 1.51 14.78
CA ALA A 102 -34.23 2.01 13.41
C ALA A 102 -33.46 1.04 12.48
N PRO A 103 -34.07 -0.11 12.10
CA PRO A 103 -33.39 -1.16 11.32
C PRO A 103 -33.01 -0.71 9.90
N ALA A 104 -33.77 0.23 9.31
CA ALA A 104 -33.40 0.81 8.03
C ALA A 104 -32.10 1.63 8.10
N LEU A 105 -31.84 2.28 9.25
CA LEU A 105 -30.63 3.06 9.47
C LEU A 105 -29.44 2.17 9.84
N SER A 106 -29.66 1.08 10.59
CA SER A 106 -28.61 0.11 10.93
C SER A 106 -28.05 -0.59 9.69
N ALA A 107 -28.88 -0.84 8.67
CA ALA A 107 -28.46 -1.44 7.41
C ALA A 107 -27.30 -0.67 6.72
N PHE A 108 -27.30 0.66 6.80
CA PHE A 108 -26.20 1.48 6.24
C PHE A 108 -24.84 1.23 6.91
N PHE A 109 -24.84 0.79 8.17
CA PHE A 109 -23.63 0.43 8.90
C PHE A 109 -23.29 -1.06 8.72
N TYR A 110 -24.30 -1.93 8.61
CA TYR A 110 -24.05 -3.36 8.40
C TYR A 110 -23.47 -3.70 7.03
N VAL A 111 -23.84 -2.98 5.96
CA VAL A 111 -23.28 -3.23 4.62
C VAL A 111 -21.74 -3.09 4.58
N PRO A 112 -21.14 -1.95 4.98
CA PRO A 112 -19.68 -1.83 5.02
C PRO A 112 -19.04 -2.77 6.07
N GLY A 113 -19.74 -3.05 7.18
CA GLY A 113 -19.31 -4.07 8.14
C GLY A 113 -19.20 -5.46 7.50
N ALA A 114 -20.22 -5.88 6.76
CA ALA A 114 -20.28 -7.17 6.07
C ALA A 114 -19.18 -7.31 5.02
N LEU A 115 -18.85 -6.23 4.28
CA LEU A 115 -17.76 -6.21 3.32
C LEU A 115 -16.38 -6.45 3.96
N CYS A 116 -16.20 -6.16 5.24
CA CYS A 116 -14.94 -6.42 5.93
C CYS A 116 -14.65 -7.94 6.05
N VAL A 117 -15.69 -8.79 6.09
CA VAL A 117 -15.54 -10.25 6.23
C VAL A 117 -14.85 -10.89 5.02
N PRO A 118 -15.37 -10.77 3.77
CA PRO A 118 -14.71 -11.36 2.60
C PRO A 118 -13.33 -10.77 2.36
N VAL A 119 -13.10 -9.49 2.66
CA VAL A 119 -11.77 -8.88 2.57
C VAL A 119 -10.78 -9.54 3.52
N ASN A 120 -11.15 -9.76 4.78
CA ASN A 120 -10.32 -10.50 5.74
C ASN A 120 -10.07 -11.95 5.29
N VAL A 121 -11.07 -12.62 4.72
CA VAL A 121 -10.90 -13.97 4.17
C VAL A 121 -9.87 -13.99 3.05
N VAL A 122 -9.97 -13.08 2.07
CA VAL A 122 -8.99 -12.98 0.97
C VAL A 122 -7.59 -12.72 1.50
N ILE A 123 -7.45 -11.80 2.46
CA ILE A 123 -6.15 -11.51 3.10
C ILE A 123 -5.60 -12.75 3.81
N GLY A 124 -6.45 -13.48 4.54
CA GLY A 124 -6.08 -14.71 5.24
C GLY A 124 -5.65 -15.82 4.31
N VAL A 125 -6.39 -16.05 3.22
CA VAL A 125 -6.04 -17.04 2.18
C VAL A 125 -4.71 -16.70 1.52
N LEU A 126 -4.46 -15.43 1.19
CA LEU A 126 -3.19 -15.00 0.61
C LEU A 126 -2.03 -15.16 1.59
N TRP A 127 -2.24 -14.79 2.86
CA TRP A 127 -1.23 -14.95 3.90
C TRP A 127 -0.87 -16.42 4.12
N LEU A 128 -1.89 -17.29 4.18
CA LEU A 128 -1.70 -18.73 4.33
C LEU A 128 -1.00 -19.29 3.09
N GLY A 129 -1.48 -18.97 1.89
CA GLY A 129 -0.88 -19.42 0.64
C GLY A 129 0.59 -19.05 0.49
N LEU A 130 0.98 -17.82 0.88
CA LEU A 130 2.38 -17.41 0.88
C LEU A 130 3.23 -18.20 1.88
N LYS A 131 2.66 -18.65 3.00
CA LYS A 131 3.38 -19.43 4.01
C LYS A 131 3.41 -20.93 3.75
N THR A 132 2.36 -21.50 3.18
CA THR A 132 2.17 -22.96 3.09
C THR A 132 2.51 -23.53 1.73
N LEU A 133 2.43 -22.75 0.64
CA LEU A 133 2.70 -23.26 -0.69
C LEU A 133 4.21 -23.32 -0.97
N PRO A 134 4.72 -24.41 -1.58
CA PRO A 134 6.06 -24.43 -2.13
C PRO A 134 6.15 -23.39 -3.27
N GLY A 135 7.33 -22.80 -3.46
CA GLY A 135 7.53 -21.73 -4.44
C GLY A 135 7.13 -22.13 -5.87
N PRO A 136 6.81 -21.16 -6.74
CA PRO A 136 6.33 -21.43 -8.09
C PRO A 136 7.36 -22.22 -8.91
N LEU A 137 6.92 -23.35 -9.48
CA LEU A 137 7.68 -24.21 -10.41
C LEU A 137 7.92 -23.53 -11.77
#